data_AF-A0A7W1YMH1-F1
#
_entry.id   AF-A0A7W1YMH1-F1
#
_cell.length_a   1.000
_cell.length_b   1.000
_cell.length_c   1.000
_cell.angle_alpha   90.00
_cell.angle_beta   90.00
_cell.angle_gamma   90.00
#
_symmetry.space_group_name_H-M   'P 1'
#
loop_
_entity.id
_entity.type
_entity.pdbx_description
1 polymer ?
#
loop_
_entity_poly.entity_id
_entity_poly.type
_entity_poly.pdbx_seq_one_letter_code
_entity_poly.pdbx_strand_id
1 'polypeptide(L)'
;MLLLYQVWGKELKYWASRYLQKVRKDGGLQAAKEWLARKGPTDGLQRLAKEHRLDLAMEALVLKEPWRELFSEDELRIASERLENMGT
;
A
#
# COMPACT_ATOMS: atom_id res chain seq x y z
N MET A 1 -7.46 2.34 -3.21
CA MET A 1 -7.52 1.44 -2.03
C MET A 1 -8.46 0.26 -2.23
N LEU A 2 -9.79 0.44 -2.34
CA LEU A 2 -10.71 -0.70 -2.53
C LEU A 2 -10.46 -1.48 -3.84
N LEU A 3 -10.06 -0.77 -4.90
CA LEU A 3 -9.65 -1.40 -6.16
C LEU A 3 -8.44 -2.33 -5.96
N LEU A 4 -7.44 -1.94 -5.17
CA LEU A 4 -6.27 -2.78 -4.88
C LEU A 4 -6.72 -4.11 -4.26
N TYR A 5 -7.61 -4.06 -3.25
CA TYR A 5 -8.17 -5.27 -2.65
C TYR A 5 -8.85 -6.19 -3.67
N GLN A 6 -9.65 -5.62 -4.58
CA GLN A 6 -10.33 -6.41 -5.62
C GLN A 6 -9.33 -7.03 -6.60
N VAL A 7 -8.32 -6.27 -7.03
CA VAL A 7 -7.27 -6.74 -7.94
C VAL A 7 -6.47 -7.86 -7.28
N TRP A 8 -6.01 -7.68 -6.04
CA TRP A 8 -5.29 -8.70 -5.28
C TRP A 8 -6.10 -10.01 -5.17
N GLY A 9 -7.40 -9.91 -4.88
CA GLY A 9 -8.27 -11.08 -4.77
C GLY A 9 -8.47 -11.81 -6.10
N LYS A 10 -8.64 -11.07 -7.19
CA LYS A 10 -8.91 -11.64 -8.52
C LYS A 10 -7.66 -12.20 -9.19
N GLU A 11 -6.60 -11.38 -9.25
CA GLU A 11 -5.36 -11.67 -9.98
C GLU A 11 -4.39 -12.53 -9.15
N LEU A 12 -4.22 -12.23 -7.86
CA LEU A 12 -3.21 -12.87 -7.00
C LEU A 12 -3.78 -13.89 -6.01
N LYS A 13 -5.09 -14.15 -6.10
CA LYS A 13 -5.86 -14.97 -5.13
C LYS A 13 -5.56 -14.57 -3.67
N TYR A 14 -5.32 -13.27 -3.46
CA TYR A 14 -4.96 -12.71 -2.16
C TYR A 14 -6.08 -11.82 -1.62
N TRP A 15 -6.83 -12.35 -0.65
CA TRP A 15 -7.90 -11.60 0.02
C TRP A 15 -7.40 -10.99 1.34
N ALA A 16 -6.89 -9.76 1.27
CA ALA A 16 -6.35 -9.04 2.44
C ALA A 16 -7.46 -8.53 3.37
N SER A 17 -8.06 -9.41 4.17
CA SER A 17 -9.20 -9.09 5.06
C SER A 17 -8.91 -7.95 6.04
N ARG A 18 -7.74 -7.97 6.70
CA ARG A 18 -7.28 -6.89 7.60
C ARG A 18 -7.17 -5.54 6.89
N TYR A 19 -6.69 -5.54 5.64
CA TYR A 19 -6.61 -4.34 4.82
C TYR A 19 -8.01 -3.79 4.51
N LEU A 20 -8.91 -4.66 4.02
CA LEU A 20 -10.28 -4.26 3.69
C LEU A 20 -11.02 -3.69 4.91
N GLN A 21 -10.93 -4.37 6.05
CA GLN A 21 -11.57 -3.94 7.29
C GLN A 21 -11.07 -2.54 7.69
N LYS A 22 -9.75 -2.32 7.67
CA LYS A 22 -9.16 -1.04 8.02
C LYS A 22 -9.60 0.08 7.07
N VAL A 23 -9.51 -0.15 5.76
CA VAL A 23 -9.93 0.84 4.75
C VAL A 23 -11.42 1.17 4.86
N ARG A 24 -12.28 0.19 5.18
CA ARG A 24 -13.72 0.43 5.40
C ARG A 24 -13.99 1.21 6.68
N LYS A 25 -13.21 0.98 7.73
CA LYS A 25 -13.38 1.63 9.04
C LYS A 25 -12.87 3.06 9.04
N ASP A 26 -11.64 3.26 8.56
CA ASP A 26 -10.93 4.53 8.72
C ASP A 26 -10.93 5.37 7.43
N GLY A 27 -11.32 4.77 6.30
CA GLY A 27 -11.16 5.36 4.97
C GLY A 27 -9.76 5.12 4.38
N GLY A 28 -9.65 5.27 3.06
CA GLY A 28 -8.42 4.94 2.32
C GLY A 28 -7.22 5.82 2.66
N LEU A 29 -7.45 7.13 2.81
CA LEU A 29 -6.39 8.10 3.09
C LEU A 29 -5.84 7.90 4.51
N GLN A 30 -6.71 7.92 5.52
CA GLN A 30 -6.31 7.74 6.92
C GLN A 30 -5.62 6.39 7.13
N ALA A 31 -6.15 5.31 6.55
CA ALA A 31 -5.52 4.00 6.65
C ALA A 31 -4.10 3.97 6.05
N ALA A 32 -3.89 4.62 4.90
CA ALA A 32 -2.57 4.72 4.27
C ALA A 32 -1.57 5.46 5.15
N LYS A 33 -1.94 6.64 5.66
CA LYS A 33 -1.09 7.44 6.57
C LYS A 33 -0.69 6.63 7.81
N GLU A 34 -1.62 5.92 8.41
CA GLU A 34 -1.32 5.08 9.57
C GLU A 34 -0.39 3.90 9.24
N TRP A 35 -0.47 3.31 8.04
CA TRP A 35 0.47 2.27 7.64
C TRP A 35 1.85 2.82 7.31
N LEU A 36 1.96 4.02 6.76
CA LEU A 36 3.24 4.69 6.53
C LEU A 36 3.90 5.08 7.86
N ALA A 37 3.13 5.48 8.86
CA ALA A 37 3.63 5.81 10.20
C ALA A 37 4.14 4.59 11.00
N ARG A 38 3.77 3.36 10.62
CA ARG A 38 4.23 2.14 11.31
C ARG A 38 5.69 1.83 10.94
N LYS A 39 6.42 1.26 11.90
CA LYS A 39 7.78 0.77 11.63
C LYS A 39 7.73 -0.49 10.76
N GLY A 40 8.51 -0.48 9.70
CA GLY A 40 8.69 -1.62 8.82
C GLY A 40 7.59 -1.80 7.76
N PRO A 41 7.83 -2.70 6.79
CA PRO A 41 6.90 -3.02 5.72
C PRO A 41 5.69 -3.81 6.24
N THR A 42 4.56 -3.70 5.52
CA THR A 42 3.39 -4.53 5.83
C THR A 42 3.54 -5.94 5.26
N ASP A 43 2.88 -6.94 5.86
CA ASP A 43 2.79 -8.30 5.29
C ASP A 43 2.28 -8.29 3.84
N GLY A 44 1.37 -7.37 3.52
CA GLY A 44 0.83 -7.19 2.18
C GLY A 44 1.90 -6.74 1.19
N LEU A 45 2.74 -5.77 1.59
CA LEU A 45 3.86 -5.31 0.76
C LEU A 45 4.86 -6.45 0.49
N GLN A 46 5.25 -7.19 1.52
CA GLN A 46 6.17 -8.33 1.37
C GLN A 46 5.59 -9.40 0.43
N ARG A 47 4.28 -9.67 0.53
CA ARG A 47 3.62 -10.60 -0.39
C ARG A 47 3.66 -10.10 -1.82
N LEU A 48 3.35 -8.83 -2.06
CA LEU A 48 3.38 -8.23 -3.39
C LEU A 48 4.79 -8.21 -3.99
N ALA A 49 5.83 -8.02 -3.17
CA ALA A 49 7.22 -8.14 -3.60
C ALA A 49 7.54 -9.55 -4.15
N LYS A 50 7.13 -10.60 -3.42
CA LYS A 50 7.31 -12.00 -3.84
C LYS A 50 6.56 -12.35 -5.13
N GLU A 51 5.46 -11.67 -5.40
CA GLU A 51 4.67 -11.83 -6.63
C GLU A 51 5.17 -10.91 -7.77
N HIS A 52 6.24 -10.14 -7.55
CA HIS A 52 6.74 -9.11 -8.48
C HIS A 52 5.66 -8.08 -8.90
N ARG A 53 4.72 -7.78 -8.00
CA ARG A 53 3.59 -6.86 -8.22
C ARG A 53 3.60 -5.66 -7.29
N LEU A 54 4.78 -5.05 -7.09
CA LEU A 54 4.91 -3.81 -6.31
C LEU A 54 4.12 -2.64 -6.91
N ASP A 55 3.78 -2.70 -8.21
CA ASP A 55 2.85 -1.77 -8.88
C ASP A 55 1.45 -1.74 -8.23
N LEU A 56 1.07 -2.83 -7.57
CA LEU A 56 -0.20 -2.98 -6.86
C LEU A 56 -0.09 -2.67 -5.36
N ALA A 57 1.07 -2.20 -4.89
CA ALA A 57 1.24 -1.82 -3.49
C ALA A 57 0.51 -0.50 -3.18
N MET A 58 0.14 -0.35 -1.90
CA MET A 58 -0.43 0.90 -1.40
C MET A 58 0.60 2.03 -1.52
N GLU A 59 1.87 1.73 -1.22
CA GLU A 59 3.02 2.60 -1.36
C GLU A 59 3.17 3.13 -2.81
N ALA A 60 2.98 2.26 -3.82
CA ALA A 60 3.04 2.69 -5.23
C ALA A 60 1.84 3.57 -5.63
N LEU A 61 0.68 3.37 -4.99
CA LEU A 61 -0.50 4.20 -5.25
C LEU A 61 -0.36 5.61 -4.66
N VAL A 62 0.18 5.75 -3.44
CA VAL A 62 0.34 7.07 -2.79
C VAL A 62 1.35 7.96 -3.49
N LEU A 63 2.31 7.39 -4.21
CA LEU A 63 3.30 8.13 -4.98
C LEU A 63 2.76 8.67 -6.32
N LYS A 64 1.56 8.29 -6.74
CA LYS A 64 0.98 8.70 -8.03
C LYS A 64 0.07 9.92 -7.87
N GLU A 65 0.03 10.76 -8.90
CA GLU A 65 -0.99 11.81 -9.01
C GLU A 65 -2.40 11.21 -9.19
N PRO A 66 -3.46 11.83 -8.65
CA PRO A 66 -3.45 13.05 -7.82
C PRO A 66 -3.24 12.76 -6.31
N TRP A 67 -2.95 11.49 -5.95
CA TRP A 67 -2.95 11.07 -4.55
C TRP A 67 -1.77 11.62 -3.76
N ARG A 68 -0.61 11.76 -4.39
CA ARG A 68 0.61 12.24 -3.73
C ARG A 68 0.46 13.60 -3.06
N GLU A 69 -0.40 14.47 -3.59
CA GLU A 69 -0.70 15.79 -3.00
C GLU A 69 -1.38 15.71 -1.61
N LEU A 70 -1.92 14.55 -1.24
CA LEU A 70 -2.58 14.34 0.05
C LEU A 70 -1.63 13.90 1.17
N PHE A 71 -0.36 13.65 0.84
CA PHE A 71 0.67 13.12 1.73
C PHE A 71 1.81 14.11 1.92
N SER A 72 2.47 14.04 3.08
CA SER A 72 3.67 14.84 3.34
C SER A 72 4.89 14.26 2.59
N GLU A 73 5.93 15.08 2.42
CA GLU A 73 7.19 14.63 1.84
C GLU A 73 7.79 13.43 2.59
N ASP A 74 7.68 13.40 3.92
CA ASP A 74 8.12 12.27 4.74
C ASP A 74 7.31 10.99 4.48
N GLU A 75 5.99 11.12 4.35
CA GLU A 75 5.12 9.98 4.02
C GLU A 75 5.46 9.41 2.64
N LEU A 76 5.68 10.28 1.65
CA LEU A 76 6.10 9.89 0.30
C LEU A 76 7.49 9.25 0.29
N ARG A 77 8.44 9.81 1.05
CA ARG A 77 9.79 9.24 1.19
C ARG A 77 9.73 7.84 1.78
N ILE A 78 8.95 7.63 2.86
CA ILE A 78 8.76 6.29 3.45
C ILE A 78 8.16 5.31 2.43
N ALA A 79 7.19 5.75 1.62
CA ALA A 79 6.61 4.91 0.58
C ALA A 79 7.66 4.50 -0.48
N SER A 80 8.50 5.44 -0.95
CA SER A 80 9.57 5.16 -1.91
C SER A 80 10.61 4.20 -1.34
N GLU A 81 11.13 4.49 -0.15
CA GLU A 81 12.13 3.66 0.53
C GLU A 81 11.64 2.23 0.72
N ARG A 82 10.36 2.04 1.06
CA ARG A 82 9.76 0.71 1.21
C ARG A 82 9.68 -0.06 -0.11
N LEU A 83 9.39 0.62 -1.22
CA LEU A 83 9.37 -0.03 -2.54
C LEU A 83 10.77 -0.41 -2.99
N GLU A 84 11.74 0.48 -2.82
CA GLU A 84 13.14 0.25 -3.17
C GLU A 84 13.73 -0.94 -2.39
N ASN A 85 13.51 -0.97 -1.07
CA ASN A 85 13.96 -2.07 -0.21
C ASN A 85 13.32 -3.44 -0.52
N MET A 86 12.20 -3.46 -1.24
CA MET A 86 11.47 -4.67 -1.61
C MET A 86 11.69 -5.10 -3.07
N GLY A 87 12.18 -4.19 -3.91
CA GLY A 87 12.40 -4.41 -5.34
C GLY A 87 13.79 -4.94 -5.69
N THR A 88 14.69 -5.04 -4.71
CA THR A 88 16.01 -5.70 -4.79
C THR A 88 15.92 -7.20 -4.57
#